data_AF-A0A1G2ZAN6-F1
#
_entry.id   AF-A0A1G2ZAN6-F1
#
_cell.length_a   1.000
_cell.length_b   1.000
_cell.length_c   1.000
_cell.angle_alpha   90.00
_cell.angle_beta   90.00
_cell.angle_gamma   90.00
#
_symmetry.space_group_name_H-M   'P 1'
#
loop_
_entity.id
_entity.type
_entity.pdbx_description
1 polymer ?
#
loop_
_entity_poly.entity_id
_entity_poly.type
_entity_poly.pdbx_seq_one_letter_code
_entity_poly.pdbx_strand_id
1 'polypeptide(L)'
;MRKRIRELLERQAINEIAGLAGHKRRVLGTLVSLTFDRDTLIAWRAVEAMAAAAERIAREHVDYVRDHVRRLHWHLSEESGGVCWRAPEAMAEIVRRVPALASEYAPIVVSLIGAMAEEDLDHFRAGILWAIGRLGPLAHDQLPAVLPAITSALSDRDPQVRGMAV
;
A
#
# COMPACT_ATOMS: atom_id res chain seq x y z
N MET A 1 -0.50 -20.72 9.28
CA MET A 1 0.03 -19.34 9.41
C MET A 1 -1.06 -18.31 9.17
N ARG A 2 -1.76 -18.34 8.03
CA ARG A 2 -2.85 -17.39 7.70
C ARG A 2 -3.91 -17.23 8.81
N LYS A 3 -4.50 -18.34 9.30
CA LYS A 3 -5.49 -18.31 10.40
C LYS A 3 -4.97 -17.56 11.63
N ARG A 4 -3.74 -17.86 12.07
CA ARG A 4 -3.11 -17.20 13.22
C ARG A 4 -2.92 -15.69 12.98
N ILE A 5 -2.42 -15.29 11.81
CA ILE A 5 -2.24 -13.87 11.49
C ILE A 5 -3.60 -13.17 11.45
N ARG A 6 -4.63 -13.79 10.89
CA ARG A 6 -6.00 -13.27 10.91
C ARG A 6 -6.50 -13.03 12.35
N GLU A 7 -6.35 -14.00 13.25
CA GLU A 7 -6.74 -13.84 14.67
C GLU A 7 -5.99 -12.69 15.35
N LEU A 8 -4.72 -12.46 14.99
CA LEU A 8 -3.95 -11.32 15.49
C LEU A 8 -4.47 -9.99 14.92
N LEU A 9 -4.88 -9.96 13.65
CA LEU A 9 -5.52 -8.79 13.03
C LEU A 9 -6.86 -8.49 13.70
N GLU A 10 -7.68 -9.49 14.03
CA GLU A 10 -8.94 -9.33 14.76
C GLU A 10 -8.73 -8.64 16.11
N ARG A 11 -7.62 -8.93 16.78
CA ARG A 11 -7.24 -8.36 18.09
C ARG A 11 -6.37 -7.10 17.99
N GLN A 12 -6.09 -6.59 16.79
CA GLN A 12 -5.16 -5.47 16.55
C GLN A 12 -3.76 -5.68 17.14
N ALA A 13 -3.30 -6.94 17.23
CA ALA A 13 -2.01 -7.31 17.79
C ALA A 13 -0.86 -7.09 16.77
N ILE A 14 -0.71 -5.86 16.27
CA ILE A 14 0.27 -5.49 15.22
C ILE A 14 1.70 -5.79 15.66
N ASN A 15 2.03 -5.54 16.93
CA ASN A 15 3.37 -5.80 17.47
C ASN A 15 3.71 -7.30 17.47
N GLU A 16 2.73 -8.18 17.73
CA GLU A 16 2.95 -9.63 17.63
C GLU A 16 3.20 -10.05 16.18
N ILE A 17 2.47 -9.47 15.22
CA ILE A 17 2.67 -9.73 13.79
C ILE A 17 4.07 -9.28 13.35
N ALA A 18 4.51 -8.09 13.78
CA ALA A 18 5.85 -7.60 13.53
C ALA A 18 6.92 -8.53 14.15
N GLY A 19 6.72 -8.97 15.40
CA GLY A 19 7.60 -9.96 16.05
C GLY A 19 7.71 -11.26 15.25
N LEU A 20 6.61 -11.79 14.72
CA LEU A 20 6.62 -12.95 13.82
C LEU A 20 7.40 -12.68 12.53
N ALA A 21 7.26 -11.48 11.95
CA ALA A 21 7.94 -11.10 10.71
C ALA A 21 9.47 -11.07 10.86
N GLY A 22 9.98 -10.73 12.06
CA GLY A 22 11.41 -10.76 12.37
C GLY A 22 12.06 -12.14 12.23
N HIS A 23 11.28 -13.22 12.32
CA HIS A 23 11.78 -14.59 12.12
C HIS A 23 11.24 -15.26 10.86
N LYS A 24 10.12 -14.78 10.31
CA LYS A 24 9.39 -15.44 9.21
C LYS A 24 8.94 -14.41 8.19
N ARG A 25 9.81 -14.09 7.23
CA ARG A 25 9.53 -13.09 6.18
C ARG A 25 8.26 -13.36 5.36
N ARG A 26 7.82 -14.64 5.26
CA ARG A 26 6.54 -15.04 4.63
C ARG A 26 5.29 -14.41 5.24
N VAL A 27 5.41 -13.75 6.40
CA VAL A 27 4.34 -12.94 7.00
C VAL A 27 3.83 -11.90 6.00
N LEU A 28 4.70 -11.24 5.24
CA LEU A 28 4.30 -10.23 4.24
C LEU A 28 3.38 -10.83 3.17
N GLY A 29 3.76 -11.97 2.56
CA GLY A 29 2.90 -12.65 1.60
C GLY A 29 1.57 -13.15 2.20
N THR A 30 1.57 -13.51 3.49
CA THR A 30 0.31 -13.88 4.17
C THR A 30 -0.59 -12.67 4.39
N LEU A 31 -0.01 -11.50 4.73
CA LEU A 31 -0.75 -10.25 4.86
C LEU A 31 -1.32 -9.79 3.51
N VAL A 32 -0.59 -9.97 2.40
CA VAL A 32 -1.15 -9.76 1.05
C VAL A 32 -2.37 -10.65 0.84
N SER A 33 -2.32 -11.94 1.18
CA SER A 33 -3.51 -12.81 1.04
C SER A 33 -4.71 -12.42 1.95
N LEU A 34 -4.46 -11.60 2.98
CA LEU A 34 -5.48 -11.13 3.91
C LEU A 34 -6.06 -9.77 3.49
N THR A 35 -5.48 -9.09 2.48
CA THR A 35 -6.13 -7.91 1.87
C THR A 35 -7.38 -8.28 1.07
N PHE A 36 -7.52 -9.56 0.68
CA PHE A 36 -8.70 -10.13 0.01
C PHE A 36 -9.74 -10.71 0.98
N ASP A 37 -9.59 -10.44 2.27
CA ASP A 37 -10.53 -10.98 3.24
C ASP A 37 -11.92 -10.34 3.09
N ARG A 38 -12.98 -11.13 3.31
CA ARG A 38 -14.37 -10.67 3.19
C ARG A 38 -14.72 -9.60 4.22
N ASP A 39 -14.06 -9.66 5.38
CA ASP A 39 -14.14 -8.61 6.38
C ASP A 39 -13.18 -7.48 5.99
N THR A 40 -13.76 -6.36 5.54
CA THR A 40 -13.00 -5.18 5.07
C THR A 40 -12.14 -4.57 6.17
N LEU A 41 -12.51 -4.71 7.45
CA LEU A 41 -11.70 -4.26 8.57
C LEU A 41 -10.43 -5.10 8.69
N ILE A 42 -10.50 -6.40 8.45
CA ILE A 42 -9.32 -7.26 8.45
C ILE A 42 -8.43 -6.97 7.26
N ALA A 43 -9.00 -6.74 6.09
CA ALA A 43 -8.25 -6.33 4.91
C ALA A 43 -7.48 -5.03 5.17
N TRP A 44 -8.10 -4.04 5.83
CA TRP A 44 -7.44 -2.80 6.22
C TRP A 44 -6.32 -3.01 7.24
N ARG A 45 -6.61 -3.75 8.32
CA ARG A 45 -5.60 -4.05 9.34
C ARG A 45 -4.42 -4.84 8.77
N ALA A 46 -4.64 -5.65 7.72
CA ALA A 46 -3.57 -6.34 7.01
C ALA A 46 -2.59 -5.37 6.34
N VAL A 47 -3.09 -4.28 5.74
CA VAL A 47 -2.26 -3.19 5.17
C VAL A 47 -1.41 -2.53 6.26
N GLU A 48 -2.03 -2.13 7.37
CA GLU A 48 -1.32 -1.50 8.49
C GLU A 48 -0.25 -2.42 9.11
N ALA A 49 -0.60 -3.70 9.30
CA ALA A 49 0.31 -4.71 9.82
C ALA A 49 1.45 -5.03 8.84
N MET A 50 1.22 -4.90 7.52
CA MET A 50 2.25 -5.12 6.50
C MET A 50 3.38 -4.11 6.64
N ALA A 51 3.06 -2.85 6.94
CA ALA A 51 4.06 -1.82 7.18
C ALA A 51 4.87 -2.06 8.46
N ALA A 52 4.23 -2.46 9.55
CA ALA A 52 4.94 -2.82 10.79
C ALA A 52 5.84 -4.07 10.61
N ALA A 53 5.36 -5.07 9.88
CA ALA A 53 6.15 -6.25 9.53
C ALA A 53 7.33 -5.89 8.61
N ALA A 54 7.10 -5.05 7.61
CA ALA A 54 8.13 -4.56 6.69
C ALA A 54 9.20 -3.76 7.43
N GLU A 55 8.81 -2.82 8.30
CA GLU A 55 9.72 -2.07 9.17
C GLU A 55 10.60 -3.00 10.00
N ARG A 56 10.01 -4.04 10.63
CA ARG A 56 10.79 -5.01 11.41
C ARG A 56 11.78 -5.78 10.55
N ILE A 57 11.40 -6.21 9.36
CA ILE A 57 12.27 -6.96 8.43
C ILE A 57 13.38 -6.05 7.90
N ALA A 58 13.07 -4.79 7.58
CA ALA A 58 14.01 -3.84 6.97
C ALA A 58 15.22 -3.53 7.86
N ARG A 59 15.11 -3.69 9.19
CA ARG A 59 16.22 -3.51 10.13
C ARG A 59 17.43 -4.40 9.82
N GLU A 60 17.19 -5.58 9.25
CA GLU A 60 18.22 -6.56 8.93
C GLU A 60 18.27 -6.86 7.42
N HIS A 61 17.17 -6.66 6.70
CA HIS A 61 16.99 -7.09 5.31
C HIS A 61 16.14 -6.11 4.49
N VAL A 62 16.60 -4.87 4.34
CA VAL A 62 15.88 -3.84 3.55
C VAL A 62 15.64 -4.27 2.10
N ASP A 63 16.57 -4.97 1.47
CA ASP A 63 16.42 -5.42 0.07
C ASP A 63 15.25 -6.39 -0.11
N TYR A 64 14.98 -7.22 0.90
CA TYR A 64 13.81 -8.10 0.88
C TYR A 64 12.50 -7.29 0.87
N VAL A 65 12.46 -6.18 1.61
CA VAL A 65 11.31 -5.27 1.67
C VAL A 65 11.20 -4.48 0.36
N ARG A 66 12.31 -4.01 -0.20
CA ARG A 66 12.35 -3.40 -1.55
C ARG A 66 11.72 -4.31 -2.59
N ASP A 67 12.17 -5.56 -2.65
CA ASP A 67 11.60 -6.56 -3.55
C ASP A 67 10.11 -6.81 -3.30
N HIS A 68 9.66 -6.70 -2.05
CA HIS A 68 8.24 -6.80 -1.73
C HIS A 68 7.42 -5.62 -2.25
N VAL A 69 7.90 -4.38 -2.08
CA VAL A 69 7.27 -3.17 -2.64
C VAL A 69 7.24 -3.23 -4.17
N ARG A 70 8.33 -3.69 -4.80
CA ARG A 70 8.38 -3.94 -6.25
C ARG A 70 7.33 -4.96 -6.72
N ARG A 71 7.11 -6.03 -5.96
CA ARG A 71 6.03 -7.00 -6.26
C ARG A 71 4.64 -6.39 -6.09
N LEU A 72 4.42 -5.55 -5.07
CA LEU A 72 3.14 -4.84 -4.89
C LEU A 72 2.86 -3.90 -6.08
N HIS A 73 3.88 -3.20 -6.58
CA HIS A 73 3.74 -2.40 -7.79
C HIS A 73 3.33 -3.26 -8.99
N TRP A 74 3.97 -4.42 -9.19
CA TRP A 74 3.60 -5.35 -10.26
C TRP A 74 2.15 -5.84 -10.14
N HIS A 75 1.63 -6.00 -8.92
CA HIS A 75 0.23 -6.37 -8.66
C HIS A 75 -0.81 -5.28 -8.97
N LEU A 76 -0.38 -4.10 -9.43
CA LEU A 76 -1.27 -3.10 -10.02
C LEU A 76 -1.70 -3.46 -11.45
N SER A 77 -0.96 -4.35 -12.12
CA SER A 77 -1.27 -4.82 -13.47
C SER A 77 -2.13 -6.09 -13.47
N GLU A 78 -3.07 -6.18 -14.41
CA GLU A 78 -3.85 -7.41 -14.66
C GLU A 78 -2.97 -8.58 -15.11
N GLU A 79 -1.83 -8.30 -15.78
CA GLU A 79 -0.85 -9.30 -16.23
C GLU A 79 -0.20 -10.05 -15.06
N SER A 80 -0.31 -9.53 -13.84
CA SER A 80 0.24 -10.17 -12.64
C SER A 80 -0.43 -11.49 -12.28
N GLY A 81 -1.62 -11.79 -12.84
CA GLY A 81 -2.40 -12.99 -12.52
C GLY A 81 -2.96 -13.02 -11.09
N GLY A 82 -2.85 -11.90 -10.35
CA GLY A 82 -3.23 -11.78 -8.95
C GLY A 82 -3.24 -10.34 -8.47
N VAL A 83 -4.13 -9.53 -9.04
CA VAL A 83 -4.28 -8.09 -8.75
C VAL A 83 -4.51 -7.88 -7.25
N CYS A 84 -3.65 -7.09 -6.61
CA CYS A 84 -3.80 -6.71 -5.21
C CYS A 84 -4.50 -5.36 -5.12
N TRP A 85 -5.81 -5.35 -4.93
CA TRP A 85 -6.63 -4.12 -4.91
C TRP A 85 -6.21 -3.07 -3.86
N ARG A 86 -5.40 -3.45 -2.87
CA ARG A 86 -4.85 -2.57 -1.83
C ARG A 86 -3.36 -2.27 -1.99
N ALA A 87 -2.80 -2.54 -3.17
CA ALA A 87 -1.39 -2.33 -3.44
C ALA A 87 -0.95 -0.87 -3.23
N PRO A 88 -1.68 0.17 -3.71
CA PRO A 88 -1.30 1.56 -3.46
C PRO A 88 -1.18 1.87 -1.96
N GLU A 89 -2.18 1.47 -1.16
CA GLU A 89 -2.22 1.73 0.27
C GLU A 89 -1.11 0.96 1.02
N ALA A 90 -0.88 -0.30 0.64
CA ALA A 90 0.20 -1.12 1.20
C ALA A 90 1.58 -0.55 0.88
N MET A 91 1.81 -0.11 -0.36
CA MET A 91 3.05 0.56 -0.75
C MET A 91 3.25 1.83 0.06
N ALA A 92 2.24 2.71 0.16
CA ALA A 92 2.33 3.95 0.94
C ALA A 92 2.66 3.69 2.41
N GLU A 93 1.95 2.76 3.08
CA GLU A 93 2.20 2.48 4.49
C GLU A 93 3.61 1.89 4.72
N ILE A 94 4.08 0.99 3.85
CA ILE A 94 5.44 0.44 3.94
C ILE A 94 6.48 1.55 3.74
N VAL A 95 6.37 2.32 2.67
CA VAL A 95 7.33 3.38 2.32
C VAL A 95 7.41 4.42 3.43
N ARG A 96 6.26 4.79 4.02
CA ARG A 96 6.19 5.72 5.15
C ARG A 96 6.91 5.22 6.41
N ARG A 97 6.93 3.90 6.64
CA ARG A 97 7.60 3.29 7.81
C ARG A 97 9.02 2.81 7.54
N VAL A 98 9.45 2.78 6.28
CA VAL A 98 10.80 2.34 5.89
C VAL A 98 11.49 3.47 5.12
N PRO A 99 12.08 4.46 5.81
CA PRO A 99 12.65 5.66 5.17
C PRO A 99 13.69 5.37 4.10
N ALA A 100 14.42 4.25 4.21
CA ALA A 100 15.39 3.81 3.21
C ALA A 100 14.78 3.52 1.82
N LEU A 101 13.46 3.41 1.72
CA LEU A 101 12.72 3.18 0.47
C LEU A 101 11.99 4.44 -0.01
N ALA A 102 12.00 5.53 0.75
CA ALA A 102 11.20 6.73 0.48
C ALA A 102 11.58 7.40 -0.85
N SER A 103 12.86 7.68 -1.07
CA SER A 103 13.34 8.35 -2.30
C SER A 103 13.09 7.52 -3.56
N GLU A 104 13.01 6.20 -3.43
CA GLU A 104 12.79 5.28 -4.55
C GLU A 104 11.30 5.15 -4.88
N TYR A 105 10.44 4.94 -3.88
CA TYR A 105 9.05 4.55 -4.12
C TYR A 105 8.01 5.64 -3.87
N ALA A 106 8.29 6.67 -3.07
CA ALA A 106 7.32 7.74 -2.87
C ALA A 106 7.00 8.47 -4.20
N PRO A 107 7.99 8.82 -5.05
CA PRO A 107 7.72 9.39 -6.37
C PRO A 107 6.90 8.46 -7.27
N ILE A 108 7.19 7.15 -7.23
CA ILE A 108 6.49 6.13 -8.02
C ILE A 108 5.00 6.11 -7.62
N VAL A 109 4.69 5.97 -6.33
CA VAL A 109 3.30 5.93 -5.85
C VAL A 109 2.55 7.21 -6.20
N VAL A 110 3.19 8.38 -6.02
CA VAL A 110 2.56 9.67 -6.36
C VAL A 110 2.26 9.78 -7.85
N SER A 111 3.17 9.31 -8.71
CA SER A 111 2.98 9.36 -10.17
C SER A 111 1.84 8.47 -10.70
N LEU A 112 1.38 7.48 -9.92
CA LEU A 112 0.31 6.55 -10.35
C LEU A 112 -0.98 7.30 -10.73
N ILE A 113 -1.27 8.43 -10.08
CA ILE A 113 -2.44 9.27 -10.39
C ILE A 113 -2.45 9.81 -11.82
N GLY A 114 -1.28 9.95 -12.44
CA GLY A 114 -1.12 10.37 -13.84
C GLY A 114 -1.24 9.22 -14.85
N ALA A 115 -0.89 8.00 -14.45
CA ALA A 115 -1.07 6.78 -15.27
C ALA A 115 -2.54 6.34 -15.34
N MET A 116 -3.40 6.92 -14.49
CA MET A 116 -4.84 6.63 -14.42
C MET A 116 -5.66 7.15 -15.60
N ALA A 117 -5.07 7.69 -16.67
CA ALA A 117 -5.80 7.91 -17.92
C ALA A 117 -6.13 6.58 -18.65
N GLU A 118 -5.52 5.47 -18.22
CA GLU A 118 -5.74 4.12 -18.73
C GLU A 118 -6.90 3.44 -17.98
N GLU A 119 -7.81 2.80 -18.71
CA GLU A 119 -9.03 2.14 -18.17
C GLU A 119 -8.71 1.08 -17.08
N ASP A 120 -7.50 0.49 -17.14
CA ASP A 120 -7.07 -0.60 -16.27
C ASP A 120 -6.77 -0.16 -14.82
N LEU A 121 -6.62 1.15 -14.56
CA LEU A 121 -6.32 1.68 -13.23
C LEU A 121 -7.51 2.39 -12.54
N ASP A 122 -8.68 2.42 -13.18
CA ASP A 122 -9.88 3.06 -12.62
C ASP A 122 -10.27 2.50 -11.24
N HIS A 123 -10.04 1.21 -11.00
CA HIS A 123 -10.36 0.59 -9.71
C HIS A 123 -9.39 0.99 -8.57
N PHE A 124 -8.23 1.58 -8.89
CA PHE A 124 -7.23 2.00 -7.91
C PHE A 124 -7.30 3.47 -7.54
N ARG A 125 -8.14 4.29 -8.21
CA ARG A 125 -8.18 5.75 -8.05
C ARG A 125 -8.22 6.20 -6.59
N ALA A 126 -9.19 5.67 -5.83
CA ALA A 126 -9.38 6.03 -4.43
C ALA A 126 -8.20 5.58 -3.56
N GLY A 127 -7.65 4.38 -3.81
CA GLY A 127 -6.49 3.87 -3.08
C GLY A 127 -5.21 4.68 -3.36
N ILE A 128 -5.00 5.11 -4.60
CA ILE A 128 -3.88 5.96 -5.00
C ILE A 128 -3.98 7.34 -4.34
N LEU A 129 -5.14 7.98 -4.37
CA LEU A 129 -5.37 9.26 -3.70
C LEU A 129 -5.14 9.15 -2.19
N TRP A 130 -5.64 8.09 -1.57
CA TRP A 130 -5.35 7.80 -0.16
C TRP A 130 -3.84 7.68 0.09
N ALA A 131 -3.14 6.90 -0.74
CA ALA A 131 -1.71 6.69 -0.66
C ALA A 131 -0.91 8.00 -0.81
N ILE A 132 -1.33 8.90 -1.71
CA ILE A 132 -0.74 10.24 -1.88
C ILE A 132 -0.92 11.05 -0.59
N GLY A 133 -2.12 11.06 0.01
CA GLY A 133 -2.36 11.74 1.28
C GLY A 133 -1.45 11.25 2.42
N ARG A 134 -1.07 9.97 2.40
CA ARG A 134 -0.10 9.41 3.36
C ARG A 134 1.35 9.80 3.09
N LEU A 135 1.70 9.95 1.82
CA LEU A 135 3.07 10.21 1.38
C LEU A 135 3.39 11.68 1.19
N GLY A 136 2.42 12.60 1.32
CA GLY A 136 2.62 14.04 1.12
C GLY A 136 3.91 14.61 1.73
N PRO A 137 4.22 14.34 3.02
CA PRO A 137 5.47 14.81 3.64
C PRO A 137 6.76 14.22 3.04
N LEU A 138 6.69 13.04 2.42
CA LEU A 138 7.83 12.32 1.82
C LEU A 138 7.99 12.58 0.32
N ALA A 139 6.96 13.12 -0.33
CA ALA A 139 6.91 13.32 -1.78
C ALA A 139 6.55 14.76 -2.17
N HIS A 140 6.89 15.73 -1.30
CA HIS A 140 6.57 17.14 -1.47
C HIS A 140 6.97 17.67 -2.86
N ASP A 141 8.14 17.28 -3.35
CA ASP A 141 8.68 17.76 -4.62
C ASP A 141 7.93 17.20 -5.84
N GLN A 142 7.22 16.08 -5.68
CA GLN A 142 6.43 15.45 -6.74
C GLN A 142 4.98 15.94 -6.78
N LEU A 143 4.45 16.45 -5.65
CA LEU A 143 3.06 16.89 -5.54
C LEU A 143 2.68 17.93 -6.63
N PRO A 144 3.48 18.98 -6.92
CA PRO A 144 3.10 19.98 -7.92
C PRO A 144 2.76 19.39 -9.30
N ALA A 145 3.47 18.33 -9.72
CA ALA A 145 3.26 17.70 -11.01
C ALA A 145 1.92 16.94 -11.09
N VAL A 146 1.38 16.50 -9.96
CA VAL A 146 0.15 15.70 -9.90
C VAL A 146 -1.07 16.46 -9.35
N LEU A 147 -0.88 17.67 -8.83
CA LEU A 147 -1.96 18.52 -8.33
C LEU A 147 -3.12 18.69 -9.32
N PRO A 148 -2.91 18.88 -10.64
CA PRO A 148 -4.01 18.95 -11.59
C PRO A 148 -4.86 17.67 -11.63
N ALA A 149 -4.23 16.49 -11.56
CA ALA A 149 -4.92 15.21 -11.57
C ALA A 149 -5.71 14.98 -10.26
N ILE A 150 -5.12 15.34 -9.11
CA ILE A 150 -5.80 15.32 -7.80
C ILE A 150 -7.01 16.27 -7.81
N THR A 151 -6.84 17.49 -8.33
CA THR A 151 -7.91 18.49 -8.43
C THR A 151 -9.05 18.01 -9.33
N SER A 152 -8.72 17.37 -10.47
CA SER A 152 -9.73 16.78 -11.36
C SER A 152 -10.55 15.68 -10.66
N ALA A 153 -9.93 14.91 -9.76
CA ALA A 153 -10.60 13.85 -9.02
C ALA A 153 -11.69 14.35 -8.06
N LEU A 154 -11.70 15.63 -7.68
CA LEU A 154 -12.78 16.24 -6.89
C LEU A 154 -14.14 16.22 -7.61
N SER A 155 -14.14 16.09 -8.94
CA SER A 155 -15.33 16.01 -9.78
C SER A 155 -15.56 14.61 -10.37
N ASP A 156 -14.86 13.58 -9.86
CA ASP A 156 -15.00 12.20 -10.33
C ASP A 156 -16.44 11.68 -10.13
N ARG A 157 -16.89 10.75 -10.97
CA ARG A 157 -18.21 10.10 -10.83
C ARG A 157 -18.31 9.27 -9.54
N ASP A 158 -17.21 8.66 -9.12
CA ASP A 158 -17.16 7.83 -7.93
C ASP A 158 -17.06 8.71 -6.66
N PRO A 159 -18.02 8.63 -5.72
CA PRO A 159 -17.96 9.37 -4.47
C PRO A 159 -16.74 9.05 -3.60
N GLN A 160 -16.19 7.83 -3.66
CA GLN A 160 -14.98 7.47 -2.92
C GLN A 160 -13.76 8.22 -3.46
N VAL A 161 -13.65 8.32 -4.78
CA VAL A 161 -12.57 9.07 -5.44
C VAL A 161 -12.64 10.55 -5.06
N ARG A 162 -13.83 11.16 -5.15
CA ARG A 162 -14.03 12.56 -4.71
C ARG A 162 -13.65 12.75 -3.24
N GLY A 163 -14.07 11.83 -2.38
CA GLY A 163 -13.79 11.89 -0.94
C GLY A 163 -12.31 11.78 -0.59
N MET A 164 -11.52 11.05 -1.38
CA MET A 164 -10.08 10.90 -1.17
C MET A 164 -9.25 12.03 -1.80
N ALA A 165 -9.85 12.88 -2.63
CA ALA A 165 -9.16 13.98 -3.30
C ALA A 165 -9.14 15.31 -2.50
N VAL A 166 -9.84 15.36 -1.35
CA VAL A 166 -9.94 16.54 -0.45
C VAL A 166 -8.78 16.56 0.54
#